data_AF-A0A974C4E3-F1
#
_entry.id   AF-A0A974C4E3-F1
#
_cell.length_a   1.000
_cell.length_b   1.000
_cell.length_c   1.000
_cell.angle_alpha   90.00
_cell.angle_beta   90.00
_cell.angle_gamma   90.00
#
_symmetry.space_group_name_H-M   'P 1'
#
loop_
_entity.id
_entity.type
_entity.pdbx_description
1 polymer ?
#
loop_
_entity_poly.entity_id
_entity_poly.type
_entity_poly.pdbx_seq_one_letter_code
_entity_poly.pdbx_strand_id
1 'polypeptide(L)'
;MPAPVAKSAKSLKTVMLAILCALVNLPHRVHTEILPKPNITVEPYPMTEGDHMTLLCISRVSASDAVVKPQFAFYRNKQTVQDFTSYSSYKVGAAQMEHSGDYTCETRTSNDSVKKTSEVLHLDIQELFPQPELKVSLAPVYEGGNLSITCSTVLNPIAENTMLQFAFYKNKEPVQTFNSSNEYEVYSVQPEHSGKYSCEVQTPNNSTKKLSQEVSVQVQGASDKSQGSYVYKPQSTLRLMLSACVLMLTACTLVHHMRTTKQQKTKNKRPSSPLVL
;
A
#
# COMPACT_ATOMS: atom_id res chain seq x y z
N MET A 1 36.96 -97.19 44.54
CA MET A 1 36.52 -96.14 45.50
C MET A 1 37.07 -94.80 45.02
N PRO A 2 36.30 -93.70 45.10
CA PRO A 2 36.35 -92.61 44.12
C PRO A 2 37.59 -91.73 44.28
N ALA A 3 38.16 -91.30 43.15
CA ALA A 3 39.18 -90.27 43.09
C ALA A 3 38.59 -88.91 43.52
N PRO A 4 39.33 -88.05 44.23
CA PRO A 4 38.81 -86.79 44.72
C PRO A 4 38.61 -85.81 43.56
N VAL A 5 37.39 -85.27 43.47
CA VAL A 5 37.04 -84.18 42.56
C VAL A 5 37.82 -82.93 43.00
N ALA A 6 38.80 -82.52 42.19
CA ALA A 6 39.54 -81.28 42.39
C ALA A 6 38.60 -80.09 42.15
N LYS A 7 38.20 -79.40 43.23
CA LYS A 7 37.48 -78.12 43.14
C LYS A 7 38.49 -77.02 42.78
N SER A 8 38.41 -76.52 41.55
CA SER A 8 39.18 -75.39 41.07
C SER A 8 38.78 -74.11 41.82
N ALA A 9 39.61 -73.68 42.77
CA ALA A 9 39.49 -72.37 43.41
C ALA A 9 40.03 -71.32 42.44
N LYS A 10 39.12 -70.64 41.72
CA LYS A 10 39.49 -69.51 40.86
C LYS A 10 40.09 -68.39 41.73
N SER A 11 41.30 -67.93 41.39
CA SER A 11 42.01 -66.88 42.13
C SER A 11 41.15 -65.62 42.26
N LEU A 12 41.15 -65.02 43.46
CA LEU A 12 40.45 -63.77 43.76
C LEU A 12 40.86 -62.65 42.78
N LYS A 13 42.11 -62.67 42.29
CA LYS A 13 42.60 -61.73 41.26
C LYS A 13 41.87 -61.92 39.92
N THR A 14 41.58 -63.15 39.54
CA THR A 14 40.87 -63.48 38.29
C THR A 14 39.40 -63.08 38.38
N VAL A 15 38.77 -63.29 39.54
CA VAL A 15 37.39 -62.87 39.78
C VAL A 15 37.27 -61.34 39.77
N MET A 16 38.19 -60.65 40.47
CA MET A 16 38.24 -59.18 40.49
C MET A 16 38.50 -58.58 39.10
N LEU A 17 39.41 -59.16 38.31
CA LEU A 17 39.69 -58.70 36.94
C LEU A 17 38.50 -58.91 36.00
N ALA A 18 37.76 -60.02 36.14
CA ALA A 18 36.54 -60.25 35.36
C ALA A 18 35.43 -59.25 35.72
N ILE A 19 35.28 -58.89 37.00
CA ILE A 19 34.31 -57.87 37.44
C ILE A 19 34.73 -56.48 36.93
N LEU A 20 36.02 -56.12 37.01
CA LEU A 20 36.52 -54.86 36.44
C LEU A 20 36.32 -54.80 34.93
N CYS A 21 36.60 -55.89 34.20
CA CYS A 21 36.29 -55.97 32.77
C CYS A 21 34.78 -55.83 32.48
N ALA A 22 33.91 -56.39 33.33
CA ALA A 22 32.47 -56.25 33.17
C ALA A 22 31.99 -54.82 33.47
N LEU A 23 32.57 -54.14 34.46
CA LEU A 23 32.26 -52.74 34.80
C LEU A 23 32.78 -51.74 33.75
N VAL A 24 33.94 -52.02 33.14
CA VAL A 24 34.52 -51.20 32.06
C VAL A 24 33.83 -51.45 30.71
N ASN A 25 33.30 -52.66 30.49
CA ASN A 25 32.51 -53.02 29.29
C ASN A 25 30.99 -52.98 29.53
N LEU A 26 30.50 -52.28 30.55
CA LEU A 26 29.07 -52.02 30.63
C LEU A 26 28.70 -51.23 29.36
N PRO A 27 27.81 -51.73 28.50
CA PRO A 27 27.45 -51.00 27.30
C PRO A 27 26.88 -49.66 27.76
N HIS A 28 27.56 -48.57 27.39
CA HIS A 28 27.01 -47.24 27.58
C HIS A 28 25.69 -47.24 26.82
N ARG A 29 24.56 -47.27 27.55
CA ARG A 29 23.24 -47.07 26.95
C ARG A 29 23.24 -45.68 26.35
N VAL A 30 23.63 -45.58 25.08
CA VAL A 30 23.26 -44.44 24.26
C VAL A 30 21.74 -44.51 24.18
N HIS A 31 21.06 -43.61 24.88
CA HIS A 31 19.65 -43.36 24.63
C HIS A 31 19.56 -42.79 23.23
N THR A 32 19.43 -43.64 22.21
CA THR A 32 19.13 -43.21 20.86
C THR A 32 17.71 -42.65 20.91
N GLU A 33 17.56 -41.33 20.89
CA GLU A 33 16.27 -40.68 20.89
C GLU A 33 15.57 -41.02 19.56
N ILE A 34 14.51 -41.85 19.64
CA ILE A 34 13.79 -42.42 18.49
C ILE A 34 13.26 -41.31 17.56
N LEU A 35 12.85 -40.19 18.14
CA LEU A 35 12.42 -39.00 17.42
C LEU A 35 13.07 -37.78 18.07
N PRO A 36 14.06 -37.14 17.42
CA PRO A 36 14.65 -35.92 17.95
C PRO A 36 13.67 -34.74 17.83
N LYS A 37 13.96 -33.66 18.54
CA LYS A 37 13.22 -32.40 18.42
C LYS A 37 13.26 -31.89 16.97
N PRO A 38 12.12 -31.63 16.31
CA PRO A 38 12.11 -31.13 14.94
C PRO A 38 12.52 -29.66 14.87
N ASN A 39 12.98 -29.22 13.70
CA ASN A 39 13.20 -27.81 13.38
C ASN A 39 12.14 -27.34 12.38
N ILE A 40 11.64 -26.12 12.54
CA ILE A 40 10.67 -25.50 11.63
C ILE A 40 11.36 -24.38 10.83
N THR A 41 11.15 -24.37 9.52
CA THR A 41 11.69 -23.35 8.60
C THR A 41 10.60 -22.83 7.67
N VAL A 42 10.77 -21.64 7.13
CA VAL A 42 9.83 -21.01 6.18
C VAL A 42 10.57 -20.56 4.93
N GLU A 43 9.91 -20.65 3.77
CA GLU A 43 10.39 -20.11 2.50
C GLU A 43 9.22 -19.52 1.70
N PRO A 44 9.39 -18.35 1.06
CA PRO A 44 10.54 -17.42 1.15
C PRO A 44 10.63 -16.68 2.50
N TYR A 45 11.77 -16.04 2.76
CA TYR A 45 11.95 -15.04 3.82
C TYR A 45 13.00 -14.00 3.39
N PRO A 46 12.75 -12.68 3.55
CA PRO A 46 11.52 -12.05 4.05
C PRO A 46 10.32 -12.25 3.11
N MET A 47 9.11 -12.02 3.62
CA MET A 47 7.84 -12.31 2.93
C MET A 47 6.90 -11.10 2.94
N THR A 48 6.15 -10.96 1.84
CA THR A 48 5.10 -9.95 1.69
C THR A 48 3.74 -10.59 1.36
N GLU A 49 2.66 -9.82 1.47
CA GLU A 49 1.33 -10.27 1.05
C GLU A 49 1.33 -10.78 -0.41
N GLY A 50 0.69 -11.91 -0.63
CA GLY A 50 0.55 -12.55 -1.92
C GLY A 50 1.62 -13.60 -2.23
N ASP A 51 2.65 -13.74 -1.40
CA ASP A 51 3.68 -14.77 -1.55
C ASP A 51 3.13 -16.18 -1.29
N HIS A 52 3.70 -17.17 -1.97
CA HIS A 52 3.39 -18.58 -1.73
C HIS A 52 4.24 -19.10 -0.56
N MET A 53 3.68 -19.05 0.65
CA MET A 53 4.35 -19.47 1.88
C MET A 53 4.44 -21.00 1.98
N THR A 54 5.63 -21.52 2.28
CA THR A 54 5.85 -22.92 2.65
C THR A 54 6.58 -23.02 3.98
N LEU A 55 5.93 -23.58 5.00
CA LEU A 55 6.53 -24.00 6.25
C LEU A 55 6.95 -25.47 6.14
N LEU A 56 8.18 -25.78 6.56
CA LEU A 56 8.75 -27.12 6.54
C LEU A 56 9.14 -27.55 7.95
N CYS A 57 8.73 -28.76 8.34
CA CYS A 57 9.08 -29.40 9.59
C CYS A 57 10.14 -30.47 9.35
N ILE A 58 11.37 -30.17 9.74
CA ILE A 58 12.54 -31.00 9.51
C ILE A 58 12.75 -31.88 10.75
N SER A 59 12.58 -33.19 10.60
CA SER A 59 12.92 -34.17 11.62
C SER A 59 13.90 -35.19 11.05
N ARG A 60 15.03 -35.39 11.75
CA ARG A 60 16.05 -36.37 11.36
C ARG A 60 15.66 -37.72 11.97
N VAL A 61 14.94 -38.54 11.21
CA VAL A 61 14.70 -39.94 11.62
C VAL A 61 16.02 -40.69 11.54
N SER A 62 16.45 -41.31 12.64
CA SER A 62 17.70 -42.07 12.69
C SER A 62 17.69 -43.18 11.63
N ALA A 63 18.76 -43.26 10.84
CA ALA A 63 18.89 -44.18 9.69
C ALA A 63 18.78 -45.68 10.06
N SER A 64 18.82 -46.02 11.35
CA SER A 64 18.60 -47.36 11.89
C SER A 64 17.13 -47.82 11.89
N ASP A 65 16.17 -46.90 11.78
CA ASP A 65 14.76 -47.17 12.03
C ASP A 65 13.87 -46.80 10.82
N ALA A 66 14.15 -47.42 9.67
CA ALA A 66 13.35 -47.31 8.44
C ALA A 66 11.86 -47.73 8.58
N VAL A 67 11.45 -48.13 9.79
CA VAL A 67 10.08 -48.54 10.16
C VAL A 67 9.26 -47.36 10.70
N VAL A 68 9.89 -46.29 11.18
CA VAL A 68 9.17 -45.14 11.77
C VAL A 68 8.74 -44.18 10.67
N LYS A 69 7.43 -44.14 10.40
CA LYS A 69 6.81 -43.12 9.54
C LYS A 69 6.27 -41.99 10.41
N PRO A 70 7.00 -40.87 10.56
CA PRO A 70 6.52 -39.76 11.37
C PRO A 70 5.31 -39.10 10.72
N GLN A 71 4.42 -38.60 11.57
CA GLN A 71 3.36 -37.68 11.17
C GLN A 71 3.67 -36.28 11.69
N PHE A 72 3.20 -35.27 10.97
CA PHE A 72 3.51 -33.87 11.19
C PHE A 72 2.22 -33.06 11.35
N ALA A 73 2.18 -32.20 12.36
CA ALA A 73 1.14 -31.20 12.58
C ALA A 73 1.77 -29.81 12.65
N PHE A 74 1.00 -28.78 12.29
CA PHE A 74 1.42 -27.38 12.36
C PHE A 74 0.43 -26.57 13.18
N TYR A 75 0.98 -25.64 13.97
CA TYR A 75 0.23 -24.74 14.82
C TYR A 75 0.64 -23.30 14.55
N ARG A 76 -0.33 -22.40 14.55
CA ARG A 76 -0.17 -20.94 14.52
C ARG A 76 -0.84 -20.36 15.76
N ASN A 77 -0.11 -19.61 16.58
CA ASN A 77 -0.65 -19.03 17.82
C ASN A 77 -1.33 -20.08 18.71
N LYS A 78 -0.73 -21.27 18.81
CA LYS A 78 -1.23 -22.46 19.54
C LYS A 78 -2.54 -23.08 18.97
N GLN A 79 -3.06 -22.58 17.85
CA GLN A 79 -4.18 -23.18 17.14
C GLN A 79 -3.69 -24.09 16.01
N THR A 80 -4.36 -25.22 15.80
CA THR A 80 -4.00 -26.14 14.72
C THR A 80 -4.34 -25.52 13.37
N VAL A 81 -3.35 -25.45 12.47
CA VAL A 81 -3.54 -25.05 11.06
C VAL A 81 -3.40 -26.23 10.10
N GLN A 82 -2.78 -27.32 10.56
CA GLN A 82 -2.72 -28.60 9.86
C GLN A 82 -2.65 -29.72 10.89
N ASP A 83 -3.63 -30.63 10.86
CA ASP A 83 -3.64 -31.85 11.66
C ASP A 83 -2.51 -32.82 11.24
N PHE A 84 -2.30 -33.86 12.04
CA PHE A 84 -1.27 -34.86 11.78
C PHE A 84 -1.44 -35.55 10.43
N THR A 85 -0.48 -35.34 9.53
CA THR A 85 -0.41 -36.02 8.23
C THR A 85 1.01 -36.52 7.95
N SER A 86 1.21 -37.27 6.87
CA SER A 86 2.55 -37.64 6.40
C SER A 86 3.32 -36.47 5.74
N TYR A 87 2.67 -35.31 5.55
CA TYR A 87 3.29 -34.16 4.89
C TYR A 87 4.05 -33.33 5.92
N SER A 88 5.37 -33.28 5.77
CA SER A 88 6.24 -32.44 6.59
C SER A 88 6.18 -30.96 6.20
N SER A 89 5.23 -30.54 5.37
CA SER A 89 5.06 -29.15 4.94
C SER A 89 3.64 -28.65 5.13
N TYR A 90 3.50 -27.37 5.45
CA TYR A 90 2.26 -26.61 5.44
C TYR A 90 2.39 -25.43 4.46
N LYS A 91 1.39 -25.22 3.60
CA LYS A 91 1.45 -24.25 2.49
C LYS A 91 0.28 -23.29 2.52
N VAL A 92 0.54 -22.01 2.25
CA VAL A 92 -0.49 -20.98 2.02
C VAL A 92 -0.22 -20.36 0.64
N GLY A 93 -1.19 -20.48 -0.25
CA GLY A 93 -1.02 -20.11 -1.66
C GLY A 93 -0.80 -18.61 -1.90
N ALA A 94 -1.47 -17.76 -1.11
CA ALA A 94 -1.32 -16.31 -1.10
C ALA A 94 -1.31 -15.83 0.34
N ALA A 95 -0.12 -15.61 0.89
CA ALA A 95 0.08 -15.14 2.25
C ALA A 95 -0.60 -13.77 2.46
N GLN A 96 -1.14 -13.53 3.63
CA GLN A 96 -1.77 -12.25 4.01
C GLN A 96 -1.26 -11.88 5.40
N MET A 97 -1.34 -10.60 5.80
CA MET A 97 -0.85 -10.18 7.12
C MET A 97 -1.49 -10.94 8.30
N GLU A 98 -2.74 -11.40 8.17
CA GLU A 98 -3.42 -12.26 9.16
C GLU A 98 -2.78 -13.65 9.33
N HIS A 99 -1.88 -14.03 8.42
CA HIS A 99 -1.08 -15.24 8.53
C HIS A 99 0.18 -15.07 9.39
N SER A 100 0.54 -13.85 9.80
CA SER A 100 1.63 -13.63 10.75
C SER A 100 1.34 -14.29 12.11
N GLY A 101 2.41 -14.64 12.83
CA GLY A 101 2.33 -15.14 14.19
C GLY A 101 3.40 -16.16 14.54
N ASP A 102 3.17 -16.83 15.67
CA ASP A 102 4.10 -17.80 16.24
C ASP A 102 3.75 -19.21 15.72
N TYR A 103 4.66 -19.76 14.94
CA TYR A 103 4.52 -21.09 14.35
C TYR A 103 5.33 -22.13 15.10
N THR A 104 4.72 -23.31 15.29
CA THR A 104 5.43 -24.51 15.75
C THR A 104 4.99 -25.68 14.90
N CYS A 105 5.90 -26.63 14.66
CA CYS A 105 5.55 -27.92 14.10
C CYS A 105 5.75 -29.01 15.14
N GLU A 106 4.97 -30.07 15.00
CA GLU A 106 5.05 -31.22 15.88
C GLU A 106 5.17 -32.48 15.07
N THR A 107 6.02 -33.38 15.56
CA THR A 107 6.24 -34.69 14.97
C THR A 107 5.86 -35.77 15.94
N ARG A 108 5.23 -36.83 15.43
CA ARG A 108 4.90 -38.00 16.23
C ARG A 108 5.18 -39.29 15.50
N THR A 109 5.40 -40.37 16.24
CA THR A 109 5.41 -41.72 15.69
C THR A 109 3.99 -42.15 15.31
N SER A 110 3.85 -43.04 14.33
CA SER A 110 2.54 -43.50 13.83
C SER A 110 1.68 -44.22 14.88
N ASN A 111 2.31 -44.79 15.91
CA ASN A 111 1.67 -45.42 17.06
C ASN A 111 1.46 -44.45 18.25
N ASP A 112 1.70 -43.15 18.05
CA ASP A 112 1.55 -42.08 19.05
C ASP A 112 2.42 -42.24 20.32
N SER A 113 3.43 -43.12 20.29
CA SER A 113 4.27 -43.41 21.46
C SER A 113 5.27 -42.29 21.80
N VAL A 114 5.66 -41.47 20.82
CA VAL A 114 6.58 -40.34 21.01
C VAL A 114 6.06 -39.14 20.23
N LYS A 115 6.09 -37.97 20.89
CA LYS A 115 5.68 -36.68 20.34
C LYS A 115 6.75 -35.63 20.65
N LYS A 116 7.12 -34.82 19.66
CA LYS A 116 8.15 -33.78 19.78
C LYS A 116 7.72 -32.53 19.03
N THR A 117 7.76 -31.39 19.71
CA THR A 117 7.42 -30.08 19.17
C THR A 117 8.69 -29.27 18.89
N SER A 118 8.70 -28.49 17.81
CA SER A 118 9.82 -27.61 17.46
C SER A 118 9.97 -26.44 18.44
N GLU A 119 11.04 -25.66 18.26
CA GLU A 119 11.03 -24.28 18.77
C GLU A 119 10.00 -23.44 18.02
N VAL A 120 9.64 -22.30 18.60
CA VAL A 120 8.76 -21.31 17.97
C VAL A 120 9.52 -20.57 16.86
N LEU A 121 8.92 -20.50 15.68
CA LEU A 121 9.30 -19.61 14.59
C LEU A 121 8.33 -18.44 14.56
N HIS A 122 8.81 -17.25 14.88
CA HIS A 122 8.04 -16.03 14.71
C HIS A 122 8.08 -15.62 13.24
N LEU A 123 6.92 -15.53 12.60
CA LEU A 123 6.78 -15.12 11.22
C LEU A 123 6.00 -13.81 11.13
N ASP A 124 6.61 -12.83 10.47
CA ASP A 124 5.98 -11.56 10.14
C ASP A 124 5.91 -11.39 8.62
N ILE A 125 4.68 -11.35 8.10
CA ILE A 125 4.36 -11.10 6.70
C ILE A 125 4.10 -9.61 6.54
N GLN A 126 4.90 -8.96 5.70
CA GLN A 126 4.79 -7.52 5.51
C GLN A 126 3.70 -7.17 4.50
N GLU A 127 3.08 -6.00 4.70
CA GLU A 127 2.16 -5.44 3.72
C GLU A 127 2.86 -5.25 2.37
N LEU A 128 2.25 -5.67 1.26
CA LEU A 128 2.83 -5.53 -0.07
C LEU A 128 2.72 -4.09 -0.58
N PHE A 129 1.54 -3.49 -0.42
CA PHE A 129 1.28 -2.07 -0.68
C PHE A 129 0.08 -1.64 0.16
N PRO A 130 0.02 -0.39 0.66
CA PRO A 130 -1.10 0.07 1.47
C PRO A 130 -2.35 0.29 0.61
N GLN A 131 -3.45 0.66 1.27
CA GLN A 131 -4.67 1.09 0.56
C GLN A 131 -4.32 2.16 -0.50
N PRO A 132 -4.69 1.96 -1.78
CA PRO A 132 -4.41 2.93 -2.83
C PRO A 132 -5.10 4.27 -2.59
N GLU A 133 -4.42 5.36 -2.96
CA GLU A 133 -4.93 6.73 -2.89
C GLU A 133 -5.40 7.17 -4.28
N LEU A 134 -6.65 7.62 -4.37
CA LEU A 134 -7.20 8.19 -5.59
C LEU A 134 -7.00 9.71 -5.60
N LYS A 135 -6.32 10.22 -6.63
CA LYS A 135 -6.05 11.65 -6.84
C LYS A 135 -6.78 12.13 -8.08
N VAL A 136 -7.47 13.26 -7.95
CA VAL A 136 -8.20 13.88 -9.06
C VAL A 136 -7.51 15.20 -9.42
N SER A 137 -7.18 15.37 -10.71
CA SER A 137 -6.54 16.59 -11.20
C SER A 137 -7.52 17.76 -11.15
N LEU A 138 -7.33 18.66 -10.17
CA LEU A 138 -7.97 19.97 -9.99
C LEU A 138 -9.49 19.98 -9.71
N ALA A 139 -9.85 20.78 -8.71
CA ALA A 139 -11.22 21.22 -8.46
C ALA A 139 -11.27 22.75 -8.61
N PRO A 140 -12.29 23.31 -9.28
CA PRO A 140 -13.43 22.63 -9.91
C PRO A 140 -13.16 22.11 -11.35
N VAL A 141 -13.83 21.00 -11.70
CA VAL A 141 -13.86 20.45 -13.06
C VAL A 141 -15.00 21.14 -13.81
N TYR A 142 -14.70 21.75 -14.95
CA TYR A 142 -15.68 22.44 -15.78
C TYR A 142 -16.03 21.63 -17.02
N GLU A 143 -17.29 21.72 -17.45
CA GLU A 143 -17.78 21.17 -18.71
C GLU A 143 -16.88 21.53 -19.90
N GLY A 144 -16.60 20.55 -20.76
CA GLY A 144 -15.67 20.67 -21.89
C GLY A 144 -14.19 20.64 -21.52
N GLY A 145 -13.85 20.60 -20.22
CA GLY A 145 -12.49 20.39 -19.73
C GLY A 145 -12.05 18.92 -19.75
N ASN A 146 -10.91 18.64 -19.11
CA ASN A 146 -10.37 17.29 -18.96
C ASN A 146 -10.31 16.91 -17.47
N LEU A 147 -10.68 15.68 -17.17
CA LEU A 147 -10.60 15.07 -15.84
C LEU A 147 -9.56 13.95 -15.90
N SER A 148 -8.47 14.08 -15.14
CA SER A 148 -7.50 13.00 -14.93
C SER A 148 -7.62 12.49 -13.50
N ILE A 149 -7.74 11.17 -13.36
CA ILE A 149 -7.81 10.46 -12.09
C ILE A 149 -6.62 9.51 -12.01
N THR A 150 -5.74 9.74 -11.05
CA THR A 150 -4.55 8.91 -10.81
C THR A 150 -4.76 8.06 -9.58
N CYS A 151 -4.53 6.76 -9.70
CA CYS A 151 -4.47 5.83 -8.58
C CYS A 151 -3.01 5.66 -8.15
N SER A 152 -2.68 5.97 -6.91
CA SER A 152 -1.32 5.90 -6.37
C SER A 152 -1.23 4.88 -5.25
N THR A 153 -0.20 4.03 -5.26
CA THR A 153 0.18 3.22 -4.10
C THR A 153 1.70 3.05 -4.09
N VAL A 154 2.25 2.65 -2.95
CA VAL A 154 3.69 2.47 -2.76
C VAL A 154 3.96 1.01 -2.41
N LEU A 155 4.81 0.37 -3.21
CA LEU A 155 5.23 -1.00 -2.95
C LEU A 155 6.18 -1.07 -1.75
N ASN A 156 6.11 -2.19 -1.04
CA ASN A 156 7.11 -2.55 -0.05
C ASN A 156 8.51 -2.63 -0.70
N PRO A 157 9.57 -2.08 -0.07
CA PRO A 157 10.94 -2.14 -0.58
C PRO A 157 11.46 -3.55 -0.93
N ILE A 158 10.95 -4.59 -0.26
CA ILE A 158 11.34 -5.99 -0.51
C ILE A 158 10.77 -6.50 -1.83
N ALA A 159 9.68 -5.89 -2.32
CA ALA A 159 8.89 -6.32 -3.46
C ALA A 159 8.74 -5.21 -4.52
N GLU A 160 9.73 -4.32 -4.65
CA GLU A 160 9.72 -3.14 -5.54
C GLU A 160 9.46 -3.46 -7.00
N ASN A 161 9.84 -4.66 -7.45
CA ASN A 161 9.67 -5.11 -8.84
C ASN A 161 8.30 -5.75 -9.12
N THR A 162 7.38 -5.74 -8.14
CA THR A 162 6.06 -6.34 -8.30
C THR A 162 5.22 -5.52 -9.27
N MET A 163 4.75 -6.16 -10.34
CA MET A 163 3.81 -5.52 -11.26
C MET A 163 2.45 -5.33 -10.60
N LEU A 164 1.85 -4.17 -10.82
CA LEU A 164 0.49 -3.85 -10.36
C LEU A 164 -0.43 -3.59 -11.55
N GLN A 165 -1.69 -3.96 -11.38
CA GLN A 165 -2.77 -3.65 -12.30
C GLN A 165 -3.81 -2.78 -11.60
N PHE A 166 -4.38 -1.84 -12.34
CA PHE A 166 -5.29 -0.83 -11.84
C PHE A 166 -6.62 -0.92 -12.60
N ALA A 167 -7.72 -0.86 -11.86
CA ALA A 167 -9.07 -0.70 -12.38
C ALA A 167 -9.70 0.55 -11.76
N PHE A 168 -10.62 1.19 -12.48
CA PHE A 168 -11.34 2.37 -12.00
C PHE A 168 -12.84 2.15 -12.06
N TYR A 169 -13.53 2.69 -11.07
CA TYR A 169 -14.97 2.56 -10.90
C TYR A 169 -15.60 3.95 -10.78
N LYS A 170 -16.76 4.14 -11.41
CA LYS A 170 -17.64 5.29 -11.20
C LYS A 170 -18.98 4.78 -10.69
N ASN A 171 -19.39 5.24 -9.51
CA ASN A 171 -20.62 4.79 -8.84
C ASN A 171 -20.67 3.26 -8.71
N LYS A 172 -19.52 2.63 -8.40
CA LYS A 172 -19.31 1.17 -8.30
C LYS A 172 -19.37 0.39 -9.61
N GLU A 173 -19.60 1.06 -10.75
CA GLU A 173 -19.54 0.44 -12.07
C GLU A 173 -18.14 0.61 -12.68
N PRO A 174 -17.57 -0.42 -13.34
CA PRO A 174 -16.24 -0.33 -13.93
C PRO A 174 -16.24 0.65 -15.11
N VAL A 175 -15.35 1.62 -15.08
CA VAL A 175 -15.08 2.55 -16.20
C VAL A 175 -13.74 2.27 -16.88
N GLN A 176 -12.85 1.55 -16.20
CA GLN A 176 -11.61 1.00 -16.75
C GLN A 176 -11.32 -0.33 -16.06
N THR A 177 -11.12 -1.39 -16.84
CA THR A 177 -10.75 -2.71 -16.33
C THR A 177 -9.25 -2.79 -16.05
N PHE A 178 -8.83 -3.83 -15.30
CA PHE A 178 -7.45 -4.04 -14.88
C PHE A 178 -6.45 -3.96 -16.03
N ASN A 179 -5.56 -2.99 -15.96
CA ASN A 179 -4.41 -2.84 -16.86
C ASN A 179 -3.25 -2.14 -16.12
N SER A 180 -2.12 -1.92 -16.78
CA SER A 180 -0.92 -1.32 -16.15
C SER A 180 -0.98 0.20 -15.98
N SER A 181 -1.98 0.88 -16.56
CA SER A 181 -2.18 2.33 -16.41
C SER A 181 -2.79 2.64 -15.06
N ASN A 182 -2.05 3.39 -14.25
CA ASN A 182 -2.52 3.95 -13.00
C ASN A 182 -3.31 5.26 -13.18
N GLU A 183 -3.67 5.61 -14.42
CA GLU A 183 -4.42 6.80 -14.78
C GLU A 183 -5.68 6.45 -15.56
N TYR A 184 -6.74 7.20 -15.29
CA TYR A 184 -8.01 7.21 -16.02
C TYR A 184 -8.35 8.66 -16.41
N GLU A 185 -8.52 8.89 -17.71
CA GLU A 185 -8.78 10.22 -18.26
C GLU A 185 -10.13 10.30 -18.95
N VAL A 186 -10.82 11.40 -18.73
CA VAL A 186 -12.05 11.78 -19.44
C VAL A 186 -11.82 13.13 -20.09
N TYR A 187 -11.92 13.14 -21.42
CA TYR A 187 -11.83 14.34 -22.24
C TYR A 187 -13.21 14.93 -22.50
N SER A 188 -13.29 16.25 -22.64
CA SER A 188 -14.55 16.96 -22.89
C SER A 188 -15.63 16.57 -21.88
N VAL A 189 -15.29 16.68 -20.59
CA VAL A 189 -16.15 16.28 -19.48
C VAL A 189 -17.53 16.94 -19.53
N GLN A 190 -18.51 16.23 -19.01
CA GLN A 190 -19.93 16.58 -19.04
C GLN A 190 -20.55 16.33 -17.66
N PRO A 191 -21.71 16.93 -17.33
CA PRO A 191 -22.37 16.72 -16.05
C PRO A 191 -22.55 15.24 -15.65
N GLU A 192 -22.74 14.34 -16.62
CA GLU A 192 -22.91 12.88 -16.41
C GLU A 192 -21.62 12.17 -15.96
N HIS A 193 -20.47 12.84 -16.08
CA HIS A 193 -19.20 12.40 -15.53
C HIS A 193 -19.05 12.76 -14.04
N SER A 194 -20.01 13.46 -13.45
CA SER A 194 -20.09 13.59 -11.99
C SER A 194 -20.39 12.24 -11.36
N GLY A 195 -19.86 12.00 -10.16
CA GLY A 195 -20.09 10.75 -9.45
C GLY A 195 -19.03 10.46 -8.41
N LYS A 196 -19.12 9.28 -7.81
CA LYS A 196 -18.12 8.77 -6.89
C LYS A 196 -17.15 7.88 -7.62
N TYR A 197 -15.88 8.20 -7.53
CA TYR A 197 -14.81 7.45 -8.17
C TYR A 197 -13.99 6.68 -7.14
N SER A 198 -13.56 5.48 -7.49
CA SER A 198 -12.59 4.68 -6.74
C SER A 198 -11.68 3.93 -7.71
N CYS A 199 -10.53 3.48 -7.22
CA CYS A 199 -9.64 2.58 -7.96
C CYS A 199 -9.38 1.31 -7.16
N GLU A 200 -9.18 0.21 -7.88
CA GLU A 200 -8.75 -1.07 -7.31
C GLU A 200 -7.38 -1.42 -7.87
N VAL A 201 -6.48 -1.86 -7.00
CA VAL A 201 -5.12 -2.26 -7.36
C VAL A 201 -4.94 -3.73 -7.01
N GLN A 202 -4.41 -4.51 -7.94
CA GLN A 202 -4.13 -5.93 -7.74
C GLN A 202 -2.79 -6.36 -8.33
N THR A 203 -2.25 -7.46 -7.80
CA THR A 203 -1.20 -8.23 -8.48
C THR A 203 -1.79 -9.01 -9.67
N PRO A 204 -1.00 -9.36 -10.72
CA PRO A 204 -1.52 -10.05 -11.91
C PRO A 204 -2.19 -11.40 -11.64
N ASN A 205 -1.77 -12.09 -10.58
CA ASN A 205 -2.34 -13.37 -10.13
C ASN A 205 -3.47 -13.19 -9.10
N ASN A 206 -3.90 -11.94 -8.83
CA ASN A 206 -4.91 -11.60 -7.83
C ASN A 206 -4.57 -12.13 -6.41
N SER A 207 -3.27 -12.26 -6.09
CA SER A 207 -2.80 -12.69 -4.76
C SER A 207 -2.95 -11.59 -3.70
N THR A 208 -2.90 -10.33 -4.12
CA THR A 208 -3.13 -9.16 -3.28
C THR A 208 -4.00 -8.17 -4.05
N LYS A 209 -5.02 -7.64 -3.39
CA LYS A 209 -6.02 -6.75 -3.99
C LYS A 209 -6.51 -5.75 -2.94
N LYS A 210 -6.47 -4.45 -3.25
CA LYS A 210 -6.95 -3.39 -2.36
C LYS A 210 -7.69 -2.30 -3.14
N LEU A 211 -8.80 -1.84 -2.56
CA LEU A 211 -9.67 -0.79 -3.11
C LEU A 211 -9.38 0.54 -2.41
N SER A 212 -9.32 1.64 -3.16
CA SER A 212 -9.18 2.99 -2.62
C SER A 212 -10.45 3.45 -1.89
N GLN A 213 -10.33 4.55 -1.16
CA GLN A 213 -11.51 5.32 -0.75
C GLN A 213 -12.22 5.93 -1.96
N GLU A 214 -13.52 6.22 -1.82
CA GLU A 214 -14.30 6.91 -2.85
C GLU A 214 -14.04 8.43 -2.80
N VAL A 215 -13.87 9.06 -3.96
CA VAL A 215 -13.78 10.51 -4.12
C VAL A 215 -14.95 11.00 -4.95
N SER A 216 -15.65 12.04 -4.48
CA SER A 216 -16.77 12.64 -5.21
C SER A 216 -16.26 13.70 -6.19
N VAL A 217 -16.54 13.50 -7.46
CA VAL A 217 -16.25 14.46 -8.53
C VAL A 217 -17.56 15.14 -8.93
N GLN A 218 -17.53 16.46 -9.06
CA GLN A 218 -18.65 17.28 -9.52
C GLN A 218 -18.17 18.11 -10.71
N VAL A 219 -18.83 17.92 -11.85
CA VAL A 219 -18.59 18.73 -13.05
C VAL A 219 -19.52 19.93 -12.99
N GLN A 220 -18.95 21.12 -12.92
CA GLN A 220 -19.70 22.36 -13.02
C GLN A 220 -20.03 22.59 -14.50
N GLY A 221 -21.30 22.90 -14.79
CA GLY A 221 -21.71 23.34 -16.13
C GLY A 221 -20.85 24.52 -16.58
N ALA A 222 -20.71 24.71 -17.88
CA ALA A 222 -19.93 25.82 -18.43
C ALA A 222 -20.39 27.14 -17.81
N SER A 223 -19.67 27.65 -16.81
CA SER A 223 -19.78 29.06 -16.47
C SER A 223 -19.32 29.78 -17.73
N ASP A 224 -20.25 30.52 -18.31
CA ASP A 224 -20.00 31.46 -19.40
C ASP A 224 -18.59 32.06 -19.23
N LYS A 225 -17.74 31.96 -20.26
CA LYS A 225 -16.37 32.49 -20.26
C LYS A 225 -16.36 34.03 -20.27
N SER A 226 -17.27 34.66 -19.54
CA SER A 226 -17.46 36.10 -19.36
C SER A 226 -17.08 36.58 -17.95
N GLN A 227 -16.26 35.83 -17.21
CA GLN A 227 -15.60 36.33 -16.00
C GLN A 227 -14.08 36.28 -16.11
N GLY A 228 -13.57 36.91 -17.17
CA GLY A 228 -12.42 37.78 -16.95
C GLY A 228 -12.85 38.83 -15.92
N SER A 229 -12.25 38.79 -14.74
CA SER A 229 -12.44 39.75 -13.65
C SER A 229 -11.99 41.15 -14.10
N TYR A 230 -12.80 41.83 -14.91
CA TYR A 230 -12.83 43.29 -14.94
C TYR A 230 -13.62 43.71 -13.71
N VAL A 231 -12.93 43.85 -12.58
CA VAL A 231 -13.43 44.62 -11.45
C VAL A 231 -13.61 46.07 -11.94
N TYR A 232 -14.77 46.38 -12.50
CA TYR A 232 -15.19 47.75 -12.70
C TYR A 232 -15.43 48.37 -11.33
N LYS A 233 -14.40 49.02 -10.79
CA LYS A 233 -14.54 49.86 -9.59
C LYS A 233 -15.44 51.06 -9.95
N PRO A 234 -16.61 51.24 -9.31
CA PRO A 234 -17.49 52.39 -9.56
C PRO A 234 -16.84 53.74 -9.19
N GLN A 235 -15.69 53.69 -8.52
CA GLN A 235 -14.92 54.88 -8.13
C GLN A 235 -14.15 55.52 -9.30
N SER A 236 -13.82 54.75 -10.35
CA SER A 236 -13.05 55.27 -11.50
C SER A 236 -13.94 55.96 -12.55
N THR A 237 -15.17 55.48 -12.74
CA THR A 237 -16.13 56.11 -13.67
C THR A 237 -16.61 57.46 -13.12
N LEU A 238 -16.89 57.58 -11.83
CA LEU A 238 -17.25 58.87 -11.21
C LEU A 238 -16.12 59.91 -11.36
N ARG A 239 -14.84 59.50 -11.21
CA ARG A 239 -13.70 60.40 -11.44
C ARG A 239 -13.55 60.82 -12.90
N LEU A 240 -13.76 59.91 -13.85
CA LEU A 240 -13.75 60.26 -15.28
C LEU A 240 -14.89 61.21 -15.63
N MET A 241 -16.11 60.93 -15.18
CA MET A 241 -17.27 61.78 -15.44
C MET A 241 -17.12 63.16 -14.81
N LEU A 242 -16.59 63.25 -13.59
CA LEU A 242 -16.26 64.53 -12.96
C LEU A 242 -15.17 65.29 -13.73
N SER A 243 -14.11 64.60 -14.20
CA SER A 243 -13.06 65.23 -15.00
C SER A 243 -13.57 65.76 -16.34
N ALA A 244 -14.46 65.02 -17.00
CA ALA A 244 -15.09 65.43 -18.25
C ALA A 244 -16.04 66.61 -18.03
N CYS A 245 -16.83 66.61 -16.95
CA CYS A 245 -17.66 67.76 -16.59
C CYS A 245 -16.83 69.02 -16.32
N VAL A 246 -15.71 68.91 -15.59
CA VAL A 246 -14.83 70.06 -15.35
C VAL A 246 -14.23 70.59 -16.65
N LEU A 247 -13.76 69.72 -17.55
CA LEU A 247 -13.25 70.12 -18.87
C LEU A 247 -14.31 70.80 -19.74
N MET A 248 -15.55 70.31 -19.70
CA MET A 248 -16.66 70.94 -20.43
C MET A 248 -17.02 72.32 -19.85
N LEU A 249 -17.02 72.47 -18.52
CA LEU A 249 -17.29 73.75 -17.86
C LEU A 249 -16.18 74.78 -18.12
N THR A 250 -14.91 74.37 -18.12
CA THR A 250 -13.80 75.26 -18.45
C THR A 250 -13.82 75.67 -19.92
N ALA A 251 -14.12 74.74 -20.85
CA ALA A 251 -14.33 75.07 -22.26
C ALA A 251 -15.50 76.06 -22.44
N CYS A 252 -16.63 75.84 -21.77
CA CYS A 252 -17.78 76.75 -21.84
C CYS A 252 -17.45 78.15 -21.33
N THR A 253 -16.74 78.27 -20.21
CA THR A 253 -16.32 79.58 -19.66
C THR A 253 -15.30 80.26 -20.55
N LEU A 254 -14.36 79.54 -21.16
CA LEU A 254 -13.42 80.08 -22.15
C LEU A 254 -14.14 80.59 -23.41
N VAL A 255 -15.10 79.82 -23.94
CA VAL A 255 -15.90 80.25 -25.09
C VAL A 255 -16.74 81.48 -24.73
N HIS A 256 -17.31 81.51 -23.53
CA HIS A 256 -18.05 82.68 -23.05
C HIS A 256 -17.13 83.90 -22.94
N HIS A 257 -15.93 83.74 -22.35
CA HIS A 257 -14.94 84.82 -22.24
C HIS A 257 -14.45 85.28 -23.62
N MET A 258 -14.28 84.38 -24.58
CA MET A 258 -13.96 84.72 -25.96
C MET A 258 -15.10 85.48 -26.66
N ARG A 259 -16.35 85.14 -26.37
CA ARG A 259 -17.52 85.87 -26.88
C ARG A 259 -17.64 87.25 -26.25
N THR A 260 -17.44 87.39 -24.94
CA THR A 260 -17.50 88.68 -24.25
C THR A 260 -16.34 89.59 -24.67
N THR A 261 -15.11 89.06 -24.78
CA THR A 261 -13.96 89.83 -25.30
C THR A 261 -14.14 90.23 -26.77
N LYS A 262 -14.76 89.39 -27.62
CA LYS A 262 -15.15 89.78 -28.98
C LYS A 262 -16.19 90.90 -28.97
N GLN A 263 -17.19 90.86 -28.09
CA GLN A 263 -18.18 91.94 -27.94
C GLN A 263 -17.58 93.24 -27.39
N GLN A 264 -16.54 93.15 -26.55
CA GLN A 264 -15.82 94.33 -26.05
C GLN A 264 -14.92 94.95 -27.12
N LYS A 265 -14.33 94.13 -28.01
CA LYS A 265 -13.61 94.60 -29.21
C LYS A 265 -14.52 95.24 -30.26
N THR A 266 -15.78 94.81 -30.41
CA THR A 266 -16.73 95.44 -31.33
C THR A 266 -17.37 96.71 -30.77
N LYS A 267 -17.44 96.89 -29.43
CA LYS A 267 -17.83 98.18 -28.82
C LYS A 267 -16.74 99.26 -28.86
N ASN A 268 -15.46 98.88 -28.95
CA ASN A 268 -14.33 99.83 -29.01
C ASN A 268 -13.92 100.24 -30.43
N LYS A 269 -14.77 100.03 -31.44
CA LYS A 269 -14.52 100.44 -32.84
C LYS A 269 -15.76 101.12 -33.44
N ARG A 270 -15.97 102.39 -33.08
CA ARG A 270 -16.70 103.38 -33.91
C ARG A 270 -16.04 104.77 -33.83
N PRO A 271 -16.22 105.60 -34.86
CA PRO A 271 -15.22 106.51 -35.37
C PRO A 271 -15.33 107.91 -34.77
N SER A 272 -14.22 108.64 -34.79
CA SER A 272 -14.18 110.10 -34.63
C SER A 272 -14.93 110.77 -35.79
N SER A 273 -16.00 111.49 -35.47
CA SER A 273 -16.79 112.33 -36.37
C SER A 273 -16.01 113.54 -36.90
N PRO A 274 -16.39 114.10 -38.06
CA PRO A 274 -15.90 115.40 -38.53
C PRO A 274 -16.66 116.56 -37.86
N LEU A 275 -15.99 117.71 -37.71
CA LEU A 275 -16.62 118.99 -37.38
C LEU A 275 -16.51 119.92 -38.59
N VAL A 276 -17.63 120.55 -38.91
CA VAL A 276 -17.85 121.51 -40.00
C VAL A 276 -17.47 122.92 -39.52
N LEU A 277 -16.67 123.62 -40.34
CA LEU A 277 -16.89 125.01 -40.77
C LEU A 277 -16.13 125.25 -42.08
#